data_AF-A0A355B748-F1
#
_entry.id   AF-A0A355B748-F1
#
_cell.length_a   1.000
_cell.length_b   1.000
_cell.length_c   1.000
_cell.angle_alpha   90.00
_cell.angle_beta   90.00
_cell.angle_gamma   90.00
#
_symmetry.space_group_name_H-M   'P 1'
#
loop_
_entity.id
_entity.type
_entity.pdbx_description
1 polymer ?
#
loop_
_entity_poly.entity_id
_entity_poly.type
_entity_poly.pdbx_seq_one_letter_code
_entity_poly.pdbx_strand_id
1 'polypeptide(L)' 'MIRLSVLDQSPIRGGGSAAGAIRETIELAQAADRLGYHRYWVAE' A
#
# COMPACT_ATOMS: atom_id res chain seq x y z
N MET A 1 2.14 13.02 -20.27
CA MET A 1 2.43 13.00 -18.82
C MET A 1 2.18 11.58 -18.31
N ILE A 2 3.10 11.01 -17.54
CA ILE A 2 2.98 9.63 -17.01
C ILE A 2 2.15 9.67 -15.71
N ARG A 3 1.25 8.71 -15.52
CA ARG A 3 0.50 8.54 -14.25
C ARG A 3 1.21 7.52 -13.38
N LEU A 4 1.34 7.81 -12.09
CA LEU A 4 1.89 6.87 -11.10
C LEU A 4 0.75 6.13 -10.39
N SER A 5 0.95 4.87 -10.03
CA SER A 5 0.01 4.02 -9.29
C SER A 5 0.78 3.09 -8.36
N VAL A 6 0.12 2.51 -7.37
CA VAL A 6 0.70 1.60 -6.37
C VAL A 6 0.13 0.20 -6.55
N LEU A 7 1.00 -0.81 -6.50
CA LEU A 7 0.64 -2.21 -6.28
C LEU A 7 1.24 -2.63 -4.94
N ASP A 8 0.39 -2.97 -3.99
CA ASP A 8 0.78 -3.45 -2.66
C ASP A 8 0.58 -4.97 -2.55
N GLN A 9 1.56 -5.64 -1.95
CA GLN A 9 1.54 -7.08 -1.65
C GLN A 9 1.28 -7.36 -0.16
N SER A 10 1.05 -6.31 0.65
CA SER A 10 0.87 -6.39 2.11
C SER A 10 1.93 -7.27 2.80
N PRO A 11 3.24 -7.04 2.57
CA PRO A 11 4.27 -7.96 3.02
C PRO A 11 4.39 -7.99 4.56
N ILE A 12 4.47 -9.19 5.13
CA ILE A 12 4.85 -9.36 6.54
C ILE A 12 6.37 -9.28 6.63
N ARG A 13 6.86 -8.17 7.18
CA ARG A 13 8.29 -7.93 7.43
C ARG A 13 8.83 -8.95 8.44
N GLY A 14 10.14 -9.20 8.43
CA GLY A 14 10.78 -10.03 9.46
C GLY A 14 10.50 -9.50 10.87
N GLY A 15 9.96 -10.36 11.75
CA GLY A 15 9.54 -9.98 13.09
C GLY A 15 8.20 -9.21 13.17
N GLY A 16 7.54 -8.98 12.04
CA GLY A 16 6.22 -8.35 11.96
C GLY A 16 5.06 -9.34 12.16
N SER A 17 3.84 -8.82 12.05
CA SER A 17 2.60 -9.62 12.12
C SER A 17 1.70 -9.32 10.93
N ALA A 18 0.82 -10.26 10.57
CA ALA A 18 -0.19 -10.07 9.52
C ALA A 18 -1.06 -8.84 9.78
N ALA A 19 -1.53 -8.65 11.02
CA ALA A 19 -2.30 -7.47 11.39
C ALA A 19 -1.49 -6.17 11.26
N GLY A 20 -0.17 -6.23 11.47
CA GLY A 20 0.75 -5.11 11.20
C GLY A 20 0.80 -4.77 9.72
N ALA A 21 1.03 -5.76 8.86
CA ALA A 21 1.08 -5.59 7.42
C ALA A 21 -0.21 -4.96 6.86
N ILE A 22 -1.38 -5.40 7.35
CA ILE A 22 -2.67 -4.80 6.93
C ILE A 22 -2.80 -3.34 7.37
N ARG A 23 -2.36 -2.97 8.58
CA ARG A 23 -2.34 -1.56 9.01
C ARG A 23 -1.43 -0.71 8.13
N GLU A 24 -0.25 -1.23 7.80
CA GLU A 24 0.71 -0.56 6.93
C GLU A 24 0.16 -0.36 5.51
N THR A 25 -0.57 -1.35 4.96
CA THR A 25 -1.30 -1.22 3.69
C THR A 25 -2.31 -0.06 3.74
N ILE A 26 -3.08 0.07 4.82
CA ILE A 26 -4.04 1.17 4.99
C ILE A 26 -3.31 2.53 5.05
N GLU A 27 -2.24 2.63 5.83
CA GLU A 27 -1.43 3.84 5.94
C GLU A 27 -0.84 4.26 4.58
N LEU A 28 -0.34 3.30 3.81
CA LEU A 28 0.19 3.53 2.47
C LEU A 28 -0.89 3.97 1.50
N ALA A 29 -2.07 3.35 1.53
CA ALA A 29 -3.21 3.74 0.69
C ALA A 29 -3.64 5.19 0.96
N GLN A 30 -3.74 5.57 2.24
CA GLN A 30 -4.06 6.95 2.62
C GLN A 30 -2.97 7.95 2.19
N ALA A 31 -1.69 7.56 2.25
CA ALA A 31 -0.60 8.41 1.77
C ALA A 31 -0.63 8.57 0.24
N ALA A 32 -0.88 7.48 -0.49
CA ALA A 32 -0.98 7.48 -1.95
C ALA A 32 -2.14 8.39 -2.44
N ASP A 33 -3.28 8.36 -1.75
CA ASP A 33 -4.42 9.24 -2.01
C ASP A 33 -4.05 10.72 -1.83
N ARG A 34 -3.46 11.09 -0.68
CA ARG A 34 -2.99 12.47 -0.42
C ARG A 34 -1.96 12.97 -1.43
N LEU A 35 -1.14 12.07 -1.97
CA LEU A 35 -0.11 12.40 -2.96
C LEU A 35 -0.63 12.39 -4.41
N GLY A 36 -1.90 12.04 -4.64
CA GLY A 36 -2.52 12.06 -5.97
C GLY A 36 -2.10 10.90 -6.88
N TYR A 37 -1.74 9.74 -6.31
CA TYR A 37 -1.54 8.53 -7.11
C TYR A 37 -2.84 8.12 -7.80
N HIS A 38 -2.73 7.64 -9.03
CA HIS A 38 -3.89 7.39 -9.89
C HIS A 38 -4.72 6.17 -9.45
N ARG A 39 -4.06 5.10 -9.00
CA ARG A 39 -4.70 3.86 -8.53
C ARG A 39 -3.87 3.22 -7.42
N TYR A 40 -4.57 2.46 -6.59
CA TYR A 40 -4.01 1.59 -5.57
C TYR A 40 -4.59 0.19 -5.75
N TRP A 41 -3.74 -0.81 -5.91
CA TRP A 41 -4.12 -2.21 -6.04
C TRP A 41 -3.49 -3.04 -4.92
N VAL A 42 -4.21 -4.09 -4.51
CA VAL A 42 -3.72 -5.11 -3.57
C VAL A 42 -3.64 -6.43 -4.34
N ALA A 43 -2.52 -7.13 -4.21
CA ALA A 43 -2.35 -8.46 -4.79
C ALA A 43 -3.14 -9.52 -4.00
N GLU A 44 -3.59 -10.59 -4.68
CA GLU A 44 -4.14 -11.82 -4.07
C GLU A 44 -3.03 -12.84 -3.82
#